data_AF-A0ABD3NLJ4-F1
#
_entry.id   AF-A0ABD3NLJ4-F1
#
_cell.length_a   1.000
_cell.length_b   1.000
_cell.length_c   1.000
_cell.angle_alpha   90.00
_cell.angle_beta   90.00
_cell.angle_gamma   90.00
#
_symmetry.space_group_name_H-M   'P 1'
#
loop_
_entity.id
_entity.type
_entity.pdbx_description
1 polymer ?
#
loop_
_entity_poly.entity_id
_entity_poly.type
_entity_poly.pdbx_seq_one_letter_code
_entity_poly.pdbx_strand_id
1 'polypeptide(L)'
;MRSKVDVTTITSSFLIIGTFCHSYSMTSSHWKILSAWSKAGIGTNVVLELLPLSAVGPGRKKMKSLPRIAFDMGATPCFDDAIPAKYVFLSHGHIDHVGAVFSHARAHSVSCGGEAPTYFVPADLVPHLEQCREAMISLDASQMHNSNGGRKESLIQVNFISVKPGDEFILKGIHSGSKTSFFMRAFQVDHCGHPALGYVIGSRTTSGLKEEYQSLDNATLRELAMSGVVLQSDPIEKIEVAYTGDTCANGLKLDQMRPLSGDASEKSVLYKQQLFQAEVILCELTYLDSSEEEEGRRRAAERGHLHICELERLFMSNESNDDTRFDGPVESVSTCVLDRQTKHIVFYHLSGRCGPATRALDMIADGIPRQLHRRCQVAVSSLLTSDEKHSLGRLIQPNGCVSLMAYLAWRGRPK
;
A
#
# COMPACT_ATOMS: atom_id res chain seq x y z
N MET A 1 46.96 -43.96 33.41
CA MET A 1 46.04 -43.75 34.57
C MET A 1 45.68 -42.27 34.62
N ARG A 2 44.48 -41.92 34.13
CA ARG A 2 43.91 -40.57 34.27
C ARG A 2 43.04 -40.57 35.52
N SER A 3 43.36 -39.71 36.48
CA SER A 3 42.56 -39.48 37.69
C SER A 3 41.43 -38.49 37.39
N LYS A 4 40.22 -38.87 37.80
CA LYS A 4 38.99 -38.09 37.76
C LYS A 4 39.08 -36.86 38.66
N VAL A 5 38.52 -35.75 38.20
CA VAL A 5 38.01 -34.67 39.06
C VAL A 5 36.59 -34.38 38.58
N ASP A 6 35.64 -34.58 39.50
CA ASP A 6 34.22 -34.30 39.34
C ASP A 6 33.99 -32.80 39.13
N VAL A 7 33.17 -32.45 38.13
CA VAL A 7 32.58 -31.12 37.99
C VAL A 7 31.07 -31.28 38.11
N THR A 8 30.56 -30.98 39.30
CA THR A 8 29.14 -30.84 39.61
C THR A 8 28.49 -29.78 38.74
N THR A 9 27.47 -30.21 38.01
CA THR A 9 26.55 -29.42 37.19
C THR A 9 25.82 -28.36 38.02
N ILE A 10 26.09 -27.08 37.77
CA ILE A 10 25.25 -25.98 38.25
C ILE A 10 24.21 -25.70 37.17
N THR A 11 22.98 -26.17 37.40
CA THR A 11 21.81 -25.79 36.60
C THR A 11 21.40 -24.36 36.96
N SER A 12 21.80 -23.40 36.12
CA SER A 12 21.23 -22.05 36.15
C SER A 12 19.94 -22.04 35.35
N SER A 13 18.81 -21.97 36.04
CA SER A 13 17.49 -21.76 35.47
C SER A 13 17.39 -20.33 34.93
N PHE A 14 17.64 -20.14 33.63
CA PHE A 14 17.25 -18.92 32.94
C PHE A 14 15.74 -18.92 32.76
N LEU A 15 15.07 -18.11 33.57
CA LEU A 15 13.67 -17.73 33.41
C LEU A 15 13.55 -16.97 32.08
N ILE A 16 13.06 -17.64 31.03
CA ILE A 16 12.64 -16.98 29.79
C ILE A 16 11.39 -16.17 30.12
N ILE A 17 11.57 -14.89 30.46
CA ILE A 17 10.48 -13.92 30.45
C ILE A 17 10.13 -13.71 28.97
N GLY A 18 9.20 -14.51 28.48
CA GLY A 18 8.61 -14.35 27.16
C GLY A 18 7.79 -13.07 27.11
N THR A 19 8.43 -11.95 26.75
CA THR A 19 7.69 -10.82 26.18
C THR A 19 7.10 -11.29 24.85
N PHE A 20 5.80 -11.57 24.85
CA PHE A 20 4.96 -11.69 23.66
C PHE A 20 5.02 -10.37 22.88
N CYS A 21 6.06 -10.18 22.08
CA CYS A 21 6.04 -9.20 21.01
C CYS A 21 5.14 -9.81 19.93
N HIS A 22 3.83 -9.53 20.00
CA HIS A 22 2.94 -9.79 18.87
C HIS A 22 3.56 -9.06 17.67
N SER A 23 4.12 -9.82 16.74
CA SER A 23 4.49 -9.29 15.43
C SER A 23 3.18 -8.91 14.75
N TYR A 24 2.80 -7.63 14.84
CA TYR A 24 1.67 -7.10 14.08
C TYR A 24 2.03 -7.23 12.60
N SER A 25 1.54 -8.31 11.98
CA SER A 25 1.66 -8.55 10.56
C SER A 25 1.01 -7.38 9.81
N MET A 26 1.77 -6.69 8.95
CA MET A 26 1.31 -5.59 8.10
C MET A 26 0.44 -6.12 6.96
N THR A 27 -0.77 -6.55 7.31
CA THR A 27 -1.68 -7.25 6.41
C THR A 27 -3.07 -6.63 6.43
N SER A 28 -3.62 -6.42 5.24
CA SER A 28 -5.07 -6.39 5.05
C SER A 28 -5.60 -7.83 5.01
N SER A 29 -6.87 -7.99 4.67
CA SER A 29 -7.53 -9.28 4.50
C SER A 29 -6.78 -10.22 3.55
N HIS A 30 -6.24 -9.68 2.46
CA HIS A 30 -5.60 -10.46 1.42
C HIS A 30 -4.21 -10.00 1.05
N TRP A 31 -3.78 -8.80 1.44
CA TRP A 31 -2.49 -8.25 1.02
C TRP A 31 -1.56 -8.09 2.21
N LYS A 32 -0.28 -8.40 2.04
CA LYS A 32 0.78 -7.93 2.93
C LYS A 32 1.60 -6.85 2.24
N ILE A 33 2.09 -5.89 3.01
CA ILE A 33 3.16 -5.00 2.56
C ILE A 33 4.45 -5.83 2.54
N LEU A 34 4.91 -6.20 1.35
CA LEU A 34 6.15 -6.95 1.15
C LEU A 34 7.36 -6.05 1.40
N SER A 35 7.33 -4.84 0.83
CA SER A 35 8.35 -3.81 1.03
C SER A 35 7.73 -2.42 0.92
N ALA A 36 8.24 -1.48 1.72
CA ALA A 36 7.89 -0.07 1.66
C ALA A 36 9.18 0.73 1.80
N TRP A 37 9.71 1.23 0.69
CA TRP A 37 10.89 2.08 0.68
C TRP A 37 10.54 3.43 0.08
N SER A 38 10.80 4.49 0.84
CA SER A 38 10.55 5.84 0.36
C SER A 38 11.46 6.85 1.04
N LYS A 39 11.96 7.81 0.26
CA LYS A 39 12.66 9.00 0.74
C LYS A 39 12.41 10.14 -0.23
N ALA A 40 11.85 11.24 0.28
CA ALA A 40 11.44 12.36 -0.53
C ALA A 40 12.59 12.89 -1.40
N GLY A 41 12.33 13.04 -2.69
CA GLY A 41 13.28 13.50 -3.70
C GLY A 41 14.32 12.47 -4.14
N ILE A 42 14.27 11.22 -3.64
CA ILE A 42 15.22 10.16 -3.99
C ILE A 42 14.52 8.98 -4.65
N GLY A 43 13.48 8.44 -4.03
CA GLY A 43 12.74 7.31 -4.58
C GLY A 43 11.61 6.86 -3.68
N THR A 44 10.52 6.38 -4.29
CA THR A 44 9.37 5.77 -3.61
C THR A 44 8.93 4.53 -4.36
N ASN A 45 8.80 3.42 -3.64
CA ASN A 45 8.22 2.18 -4.14
C ASN A 45 7.64 1.39 -2.96
N VAL A 46 6.37 1.00 -3.06
CA VAL A 46 5.71 0.13 -2.09
C VAL A 46 5.14 -1.08 -2.81
N VAL A 47 5.52 -2.28 -2.38
CA VAL A 47 5.10 -3.54 -3.00
C VAL A 47 4.14 -4.27 -2.08
N LEU A 48 2.98 -4.65 -2.63
CA LEU A 48 2.06 -5.57 -1.99
C LEU A 48 2.19 -6.96 -2.59
N GLU A 49 2.15 -7.98 -1.74
CA GLU A 49 2.08 -9.38 -2.17
C GLU A 49 0.80 -10.01 -1.64
N LEU A 50 0.09 -10.73 -2.51
CA LEU A 50 -1.12 -11.43 -2.13
C LEU A 50 -0.78 -12.54 -1.13
N LEU A 51 -1.53 -12.63 -0.03
CA LEU A 51 -1.39 -13.69 0.95
C LEU A 51 -1.78 -15.05 0.34
N PRO A 52 -1.05 -16.13 0.66
CA PRO A 52 -1.44 -17.46 0.22
C PRO A 52 -2.79 -17.82 0.86
N LEU A 53 -3.68 -18.44 0.08
CA LEU A 53 -4.79 -19.19 0.68
C LEU A 53 -4.20 -20.20 1.65
N SER A 54 -4.68 -20.22 2.90
CA SER A 54 -4.27 -21.18 3.93
C SER A 54 -4.10 -22.56 3.32
N ALA A 55 -2.85 -23.01 3.20
CA ALA A 55 -2.51 -24.22 2.44
C ALA A 55 -3.01 -25.47 3.18
N VAL A 56 -4.25 -25.88 2.92
CA VAL A 56 -4.77 -27.18 3.35
C VAL A 56 -4.47 -28.18 2.23
N GLY A 57 -3.42 -28.97 2.39
CA GLY A 57 -3.17 -30.15 1.57
C GLY A 57 -1.71 -30.57 1.46
N PRO A 58 -1.36 -31.85 1.74
CA PRO A 58 -0.02 -32.36 1.55
C PRO A 58 0.23 -32.64 0.06
N GLY A 59 0.94 -31.73 -0.60
CA GLY A 59 1.30 -31.88 -2.00
C GLY A 59 2.08 -30.67 -2.51
N ARG A 60 3.37 -30.58 -2.16
CA ARG A 60 4.26 -29.49 -2.59
C ARG A 60 4.50 -29.56 -4.10
N LYS A 61 3.60 -29.00 -4.90
CA LYS A 61 3.98 -28.42 -6.20
C LYS A 61 4.82 -27.17 -5.92
N LYS A 62 5.85 -26.89 -6.73
CA LYS A 62 6.64 -25.65 -6.64
C LYS A 62 5.66 -24.47 -6.58
N MET A 63 5.69 -23.73 -5.48
CA MET A 63 4.82 -22.58 -5.27
C MET A 63 5.16 -21.57 -6.36
N LYS A 64 4.22 -21.28 -7.27
CA LYS A 64 4.35 -20.11 -8.13
C LYS A 64 4.53 -18.89 -7.23
N SER A 65 5.34 -17.91 -7.66
CA SER A 65 5.42 -16.63 -6.96
C SER A 65 4.01 -16.08 -6.77
N LEU A 66 3.74 -15.56 -5.58
CA LEU A 66 2.44 -14.97 -5.28
C LEU A 66 2.27 -13.68 -6.11
N PRO A 67 1.05 -13.34 -6.55
CA PRO A 67 0.82 -12.10 -7.27
C PRO A 67 1.31 -10.87 -6.49
N ARG A 68 1.95 -9.94 -7.19
CA ARG A 68 2.42 -8.67 -6.64
C ARG A 68 1.87 -7.50 -7.41
N ILE A 69 1.63 -6.42 -6.69
CA ILE A 69 1.31 -5.10 -7.23
C ILE A 69 2.20 -4.06 -6.56
N ALA A 70 2.44 -2.93 -7.22
CA ALA A 70 3.28 -1.87 -6.68
C ALA A 70 2.62 -0.50 -6.79
N PHE A 71 2.90 0.36 -5.80
CA PHE A 71 2.66 1.80 -5.87
C PHE A 71 3.97 2.51 -6.11
N ASP A 72 3.96 3.37 -7.14
CA ASP A 72 5.12 4.07 -7.66
C ASP A 72 6.31 3.16 -8.04
N MET A 73 7.23 3.73 -8.81
CA MET A 73 8.42 3.05 -9.31
C MET A 73 9.61 4.00 -9.35
N GLY A 74 9.99 4.50 -8.17
CA GLY A 74 11.24 5.20 -7.93
C GLY A 74 12.46 4.27 -7.94
N ALA A 75 13.65 4.86 -8.05
CA ALA A 75 14.90 4.12 -7.93
C ALA A 75 15.17 3.76 -6.46
N THR A 76 14.86 2.52 -6.06
CA THR A 76 14.99 2.06 -4.67
C THR A 76 15.91 0.84 -4.55
N PRO A 77 16.52 0.59 -3.37
CA PRO A 77 17.32 -0.62 -3.13
C PRO A 77 16.50 -1.91 -3.07
N CYS A 78 15.18 -1.84 -2.86
CA CYS A 78 14.28 -3.00 -2.79
C CYS A 78 13.65 -3.35 -4.16
N PHE A 79 14.34 -3.01 -5.25
CA PHE A 79 13.85 -3.16 -6.61
C PHE A 79 13.45 -4.59 -6.97
N ASP A 80 14.17 -5.58 -6.44
CA ASP A 80 13.92 -7.01 -6.69
C ASP A 80 12.51 -7.46 -6.24
N ASP A 81 11.97 -6.85 -5.18
CA ASP A 81 10.63 -7.17 -4.71
C ASP A 81 9.55 -6.72 -5.70
N ALA A 82 9.82 -5.60 -6.40
CA ALA A 82 8.93 -4.99 -7.36
C ALA A 82 8.99 -5.68 -8.73
N ILE A 83 10.11 -6.29 -9.13
CA ILE A 83 10.27 -6.93 -10.45
C ILE A 83 9.09 -7.83 -10.84
N PRO A 84 8.54 -8.71 -9.98
CA PRO A 84 7.40 -9.56 -10.36
C PRO A 84 6.04 -8.84 -10.39
N ALA A 85 5.97 -7.56 -10.05
CA ALA A 85 4.72 -6.82 -10.00
C ALA A 85 4.14 -6.63 -11.41
N LYS A 86 2.97 -7.21 -11.64
CA LYS A 86 2.25 -7.13 -12.92
C LYS A 86 1.55 -5.78 -13.10
N TYR A 87 1.03 -5.24 -12.00
CA TYR A 87 0.32 -3.97 -11.98
C TYR A 87 1.08 -2.97 -11.12
N VAL A 88 1.36 -1.80 -11.70
CA VAL A 88 2.03 -0.69 -11.03
C VAL A 88 1.11 0.54 -11.12
N PHE A 89 0.85 1.19 -10.00
CA PHE A 89 0.01 2.39 -9.93
C PHE A 89 0.91 3.60 -9.65
N LEU A 90 1.08 4.48 -10.64
CA LEU A 90 1.91 5.68 -10.51
C LEU A 90 1.06 6.82 -9.98
N SER A 91 1.41 7.40 -8.85
CA SER A 91 0.67 8.52 -8.26
C SER A 91 0.82 9.80 -9.08
N HIS A 92 2.03 10.16 -9.48
CA HIS A 92 2.36 11.37 -10.21
C HIS A 92 3.72 11.26 -10.92
N GLY A 93 4.16 12.34 -11.58
CA GLY A 93 5.29 12.32 -12.51
C GLY A 93 6.66 12.76 -11.97
N HIS A 94 6.83 13.00 -10.66
CA HIS A 94 8.16 13.35 -10.14
C HIS A 94 9.11 12.16 -10.25
N ILE A 95 10.40 12.46 -10.44
CA ILE A 95 11.40 11.46 -10.82
C ILE A 95 11.63 10.40 -9.74
N ASP A 96 11.44 10.74 -8.48
CA ASP A 96 11.47 9.82 -7.36
C ASP A 96 10.28 8.86 -7.33
N HIS A 97 9.24 9.08 -8.12
CA HIS A 97 8.09 8.18 -8.25
C HIS A 97 8.06 7.40 -9.57
N VAL A 98 8.75 7.87 -10.61
CA VAL A 98 8.72 7.23 -11.95
C VAL A 98 10.09 6.86 -12.51
N GLY A 99 11.17 7.26 -11.85
CA GLY A 99 12.54 7.20 -12.40
C GLY A 99 13.04 5.79 -12.73
N ALA A 100 12.43 4.74 -12.18
CA ALA A 100 12.78 3.35 -12.44
C ALA A 100 11.77 2.58 -13.30
N VAL A 101 10.73 3.24 -13.85
CA VAL A 101 9.69 2.59 -14.69
C VAL A 101 10.29 1.74 -15.81
N PHE A 102 11.22 2.28 -16.60
CA PHE A 102 11.78 1.56 -17.75
C PHE A 102 12.79 0.48 -17.34
N SER A 103 13.56 0.72 -16.28
CA SER A 103 14.39 -0.31 -15.66
C SER A 103 13.52 -1.48 -15.17
N HIS A 104 12.36 -1.18 -14.60
CA HIS A 104 11.43 -2.19 -14.07
C HIS A 104 10.82 -2.98 -15.22
N ALA A 105 10.32 -2.30 -16.25
CA ALA A 105 9.79 -2.92 -17.46
C ALA A 105 10.77 -3.93 -18.07
N ARG A 106 12.04 -3.51 -18.21
CA ARG A 106 13.10 -4.35 -18.76
C ARG A 106 13.41 -5.55 -17.87
N ALA A 107 13.56 -5.33 -16.56
CA ALA A 107 13.85 -6.39 -15.59
C ALA A 107 12.69 -7.40 -15.47
N HIS A 108 11.45 -6.91 -15.49
CA HIS A 108 10.24 -7.71 -15.53
C HIS A 108 10.20 -8.59 -16.78
N SER A 109 10.42 -8.01 -17.97
CA SER A 109 10.46 -8.76 -19.23
C SER A 109 11.49 -9.90 -19.18
N VAL A 110 12.69 -9.64 -18.66
CA VAL A 110 13.74 -10.66 -18.50
C VAL A 110 13.36 -11.75 -17.49
N SER A 111 12.78 -11.36 -16.36
CA SER A 111 12.55 -12.26 -15.21
C SER A 111 11.21 -13.00 -15.27
N CYS A 112 10.24 -12.46 -16.00
CA CYS A 112 8.85 -12.92 -16.02
C CYS A 112 8.40 -13.37 -17.42
N GLY A 113 9.34 -13.77 -18.28
CA GLY A 113 9.02 -14.46 -19.55
C GLY A 113 8.51 -13.55 -20.67
N GLY A 114 8.94 -12.28 -20.69
CA GLY A 114 8.62 -11.33 -21.75
C GLY A 114 7.25 -10.67 -21.63
N GLU A 115 6.47 -10.97 -20.57
CA GLU A 115 5.19 -10.29 -20.34
C GLU A 115 5.40 -8.80 -20.04
N ALA A 116 4.56 -7.95 -20.63
CA ALA A 116 4.59 -6.52 -20.39
C ALA A 116 3.87 -6.18 -19.07
N PRO A 117 4.54 -5.56 -18.07
CA PRO A 117 3.85 -5.01 -16.92
C PRO A 117 2.91 -3.88 -17.33
N THR A 118 1.81 -3.75 -16.60
CA THR A 118 0.81 -2.70 -16.80
C THR A 118 0.99 -1.59 -15.78
N TYR A 119 1.15 -0.37 -16.27
CA TYR A 119 1.29 0.83 -15.46
C TYR A 119 0.02 1.67 -15.60
N PHE A 120 -0.63 1.93 -14.48
CA PHE A 120 -1.74 2.86 -14.37
C PHE A 120 -1.15 4.25 -14.10
N VAL A 121 -1.43 5.20 -14.98
CA VAL A 121 -0.76 6.49 -15.04
C VAL A 121 -1.80 7.61 -15.06
N PRO A 122 -1.62 8.70 -14.29
CA PRO A 122 -2.44 9.91 -14.43
C PRO A 122 -2.49 10.32 -15.90
N ALA A 123 -3.70 10.54 -16.42
CA ALA A 123 -3.94 10.65 -17.85
C ALA A 123 -3.02 11.64 -18.57
N ASP A 124 -2.75 12.77 -17.93
CA ASP A 124 -1.91 13.85 -18.46
C ASP A 124 -0.43 13.47 -18.61
N LEU A 125 0.03 12.45 -17.89
CA LEU A 125 1.43 12.00 -17.91
C LEU A 125 1.70 10.94 -18.97
N VAL A 126 0.67 10.28 -19.52
CA VAL A 126 0.82 9.20 -20.51
C VAL A 126 1.63 9.65 -21.74
N PRO A 127 1.33 10.80 -22.39
CA PRO A 127 2.09 11.24 -23.56
C PRO A 127 3.58 11.46 -23.27
N HIS A 128 3.91 11.89 -22.06
CA HIS A 128 5.30 12.12 -21.63
C HIS A 128 6.03 10.80 -21.38
N LEU A 129 5.40 9.84 -20.71
CA LEU A 129 5.98 8.51 -20.51
C LEU A 129 6.14 7.74 -21.82
N GLU A 130 5.22 7.90 -22.77
CA GLU A 130 5.36 7.34 -24.12
C GLU A 130 6.60 7.91 -24.84
N GLN A 131 6.85 9.22 -24.77
CA GLN A 131 8.08 9.81 -25.32
C GLN A 131 9.34 9.28 -24.62
N CYS A 132 9.31 9.14 -23.29
CA CYS A 132 10.40 8.53 -22.55
C CYS A 132 10.62 7.06 -22.95
N ARG A 133 9.54 6.30 -23.21
CA ARG A 133 9.64 4.92 -23.69
C ARG A 133 10.42 4.86 -24.99
N GLU A 134 10.07 5.68 -25.98
CA GLU A 134 10.76 5.69 -27.27
C GLU A 134 12.25 6.05 -27.13
N ALA A 135 12.56 7.04 -26.29
CA ALA A 135 13.95 7.41 -26.00
C ALA A 135 14.72 6.25 -25.34
N MET A 136 14.13 5.57 -24.35
CA MET A 136 14.75 4.46 -23.64
C MET A 136 14.90 3.22 -24.52
N ILE A 137 13.92 2.91 -25.38
CA ILE A 137 14.02 1.85 -26.39
C ILE A 137 15.17 2.15 -27.35
N SER A 138 15.28 3.39 -27.83
CA SER A 138 16.36 3.79 -28.74
C SER A 138 17.75 3.62 -28.11
N LEU A 139 17.89 3.99 -26.82
CA LEU A 139 19.13 3.79 -26.06
C LEU A 139 19.48 2.30 -25.86
N ASP A 140 18.50 1.48 -25.45
CA ASP A 140 18.68 0.04 -25.19
C ASP A 140 18.93 -0.75 -26.50
N ALA A 141 18.39 -0.28 -27.62
CA ALA A 141 18.52 -0.91 -28.94
C ALA A 141 19.94 -0.84 -29.55
N SER A 142 20.85 -0.06 -28.97
CA SER A 142 22.18 0.24 -29.54
C SER A 142 23.16 -0.94 -29.69
N GLN A 143 22.74 -2.18 -29.40
CA GLN A 143 23.58 -3.40 -29.55
C GLN A 143 22.86 -4.61 -30.18
N MET A 144 21.70 -4.44 -30.84
CA MET A 144 20.90 -5.58 -31.34
C MET A 144 20.91 -5.77 -32.87
N HIS A 145 22.06 -5.62 -33.52
CA HIS A 145 22.24 -6.11 -34.89
C HIS A 145 22.51 -7.63 -34.87
N ASN A 146 21.49 -8.43 -35.16
CA ASN A 146 21.69 -9.83 -35.49
C ASN A 146 22.29 -9.95 -36.90
N SER A 147 23.29 -10.82 -37.05
CA SER A 147 23.94 -11.18 -38.33
C SER A 147 22.99 -11.75 -39.40
N ASN A 148 21.70 -11.98 -39.06
CA ASN A 148 20.67 -12.57 -39.91
C ASN A 148 19.47 -11.63 -40.22
N GLY A 149 19.61 -10.31 -40.06
CA GLY A 149 18.67 -9.32 -40.63
C GLY A 149 17.29 -9.18 -39.96
N GLY A 150 16.98 -9.91 -38.88
CA GLY A 150 15.78 -9.69 -38.07
C GLY A 150 16.02 -8.73 -36.90
N ARG A 151 15.20 -7.67 -36.76
CA ARG A 151 15.16 -6.85 -35.53
C ARG A 151 14.71 -7.73 -34.37
N LYS A 152 15.49 -7.79 -33.29
CA LYS A 152 15.06 -8.40 -32.03
C LYS A 152 14.12 -7.42 -31.32
N GLU A 153 12.96 -7.90 -30.85
CA GLU A 153 12.00 -7.07 -30.11
C GLU A 153 12.65 -6.48 -28.85
N SER A 154 12.30 -5.22 -28.53
CA SER A 154 12.83 -4.55 -27.34
C SER A 154 12.42 -5.30 -26.07
N LEU A 155 13.32 -5.35 -25.08
CA LEU A 155 13.01 -5.88 -23.76
C LEU A 155 12.23 -4.88 -22.90
N ILE A 156 12.18 -3.60 -23.30
CA ILE A 156 11.38 -2.58 -22.62
C ILE A 156 9.93 -2.68 -23.11
N GLN A 157 9.22 -3.67 -22.58
CA GLN A 157 7.80 -3.89 -22.85
C GLN A 157 6.98 -3.20 -21.75
N VAL A 158 6.08 -2.30 -22.13
CA VAL A 158 5.21 -1.57 -21.19
C VAL A 158 3.80 -1.46 -21.74
N ASN A 159 2.82 -1.55 -20.85
CA ASN A 159 1.43 -1.23 -21.15
C ASN A 159 0.97 -0.05 -20.27
N PHE A 160 0.95 1.16 -20.82
CA PHE A 160 0.46 2.35 -20.12
C PHE A 160 -1.07 2.44 -20.25
N ILE A 161 -1.75 2.53 -19.10
CA ILE A 161 -3.19 2.76 -19.01
C ILE A 161 -3.42 4.14 -18.42
N SER A 162 -4.10 4.99 -19.18
CA SER A 162 -4.53 6.32 -18.75
C SER A 162 -5.58 6.21 -17.66
N VAL A 163 -5.40 6.94 -16.56
CA VAL A 163 -6.30 6.95 -15.39
C VAL A 163 -6.71 8.36 -15.03
N LYS A 164 -8.00 8.54 -14.79
CA LYS A 164 -8.62 9.77 -14.29
C LYS A 164 -9.22 9.56 -12.89
N PRO A 165 -9.45 10.66 -12.13
CA PRO A 165 -10.18 10.58 -10.88
C PRO A 165 -11.57 9.96 -11.03
N GLY A 166 -11.85 8.92 -10.24
CA GLY A 166 -13.12 8.17 -10.26
C GLY A 166 -13.15 6.96 -11.19
N ASP A 167 -12.04 6.65 -11.86
CA ASP A 167 -11.92 5.39 -12.61
C ASP A 167 -11.81 4.18 -11.67
N GLU A 168 -12.33 3.04 -12.12
CA GLU A 168 -12.20 1.73 -11.48
C GLU A 168 -11.64 0.73 -12.50
N PHE A 169 -10.68 -0.09 -12.07
CA PHE A 169 -10.09 -1.15 -12.88
C PHE A 169 -10.06 -2.47 -12.11
N ILE A 170 -10.53 -3.55 -12.74
CA ILE A 170 -10.40 -4.90 -12.21
C ILE A 170 -8.97 -5.42 -12.48
N LEU A 171 -8.32 -5.97 -11.46
CA LEU A 171 -6.97 -6.53 -11.53
C LEU A 171 -6.99 -7.94 -12.12
N LYS A 172 -7.14 -8.02 -13.44
CA LYS A 172 -7.33 -9.28 -14.18
C LYS A 172 -6.20 -10.30 -13.92
N GLY A 173 -6.62 -11.50 -13.53
CA GLY A 173 -5.69 -12.62 -13.26
C GLY A 173 -5.14 -12.64 -11.84
N ILE A 174 -5.51 -11.68 -10.98
CA ILE A 174 -5.24 -11.73 -9.54
C ILE A 174 -6.54 -12.10 -8.83
N HIS A 175 -6.53 -13.23 -8.12
CA HIS A 175 -7.70 -13.74 -7.39
C HIS A 175 -7.26 -14.40 -6.09
N SER A 176 -8.12 -14.31 -5.07
CA SER A 176 -8.01 -15.12 -3.86
C SER A 176 -9.09 -16.20 -3.93
N GLY A 177 -8.67 -17.43 -4.17
CA GLY A 177 -9.57 -18.56 -4.42
C GLY A 177 -10.37 -18.37 -5.71
N SER A 178 -11.54 -19.00 -5.78
CA SER A 178 -12.45 -18.93 -6.95
C SER A 178 -13.50 -17.82 -6.83
N LYS A 179 -13.62 -17.17 -5.68
CA LYS A 179 -14.74 -16.28 -5.36
C LYS A 179 -14.37 -14.81 -5.19
N THR A 180 -13.09 -14.50 -4.98
CA THR A 180 -12.64 -13.15 -4.67
C THR A 180 -11.74 -12.62 -5.77
N SER A 181 -12.17 -11.51 -6.38
CA SER A 181 -11.40 -10.71 -7.32
C SER A 181 -10.99 -9.39 -6.67
N PHE A 182 -10.05 -8.69 -7.30
CA PHE A 182 -9.54 -7.41 -6.79
C PHE A 182 -9.76 -6.29 -7.79
N PHE A 183 -9.91 -5.08 -7.27
CA PHE A 183 -10.04 -3.86 -8.05
C PHE A 183 -9.14 -2.76 -7.50
N MET A 184 -8.82 -1.80 -8.37
CA MET A 184 -8.22 -0.52 -8.02
C MET A 184 -9.21 0.60 -8.39
N ARG A 185 -9.30 1.60 -7.53
CA ARG A 185 -10.05 2.84 -7.76
C ARG A 185 -9.14 4.04 -7.55
N ALA A 186 -9.20 5.01 -8.45
CA ALA A 186 -8.39 6.23 -8.38
C ALA A 186 -9.20 7.41 -7.86
N PHE A 187 -8.62 8.22 -6.98
CA PHE A 187 -9.23 9.46 -6.50
C PHE A 187 -8.26 10.63 -6.64
N GLN A 188 -8.83 11.83 -6.76
CA GLN A 188 -8.05 13.05 -6.90
C GLN A 188 -7.41 13.44 -5.58
N VAL A 189 -6.13 13.82 -5.64
CA VAL A 189 -5.39 14.45 -4.55
C VAL A 189 -4.89 15.83 -4.97
N ASP A 190 -4.41 16.62 -4.02
CA ASP A 190 -3.80 17.93 -4.27
C ASP A 190 -2.30 17.84 -4.03
N HIS A 191 -1.53 18.00 -5.09
CA HIS A 191 -0.07 18.05 -5.07
C HIS A 191 0.43 19.30 -5.80
N CYS A 192 -0.06 20.47 -5.37
CA CYS A 192 0.39 21.79 -5.84
C CYS A 192 0.33 21.96 -7.38
N GLY A 193 -0.77 21.51 -7.98
CA GLY A 193 -1.02 21.64 -9.42
C GLY A 193 -0.33 20.60 -10.31
N HIS A 194 0.43 19.66 -9.74
CA HIS A 194 0.89 18.49 -10.51
C HIS A 194 -0.26 17.49 -10.73
N PRO A 195 -0.34 16.84 -11.92
CA PRO A 195 -1.25 15.72 -12.13
C PRO A 195 -0.93 14.58 -11.16
N ALA A 196 -1.81 14.38 -10.17
CA ALA A 196 -1.59 13.45 -9.08
C ALA A 196 -2.88 12.70 -8.70
N LEU A 197 -2.72 11.42 -8.37
CA LEU A 197 -3.79 10.51 -7.96
C LEU A 197 -3.40 9.75 -6.68
N GLY A 198 -4.41 9.53 -5.85
CA GLY A 198 -4.38 8.48 -4.84
C GLY A 198 -5.19 7.26 -5.29
N TYR A 199 -4.97 6.13 -4.64
CA TYR A 199 -5.57 4.85 -5.02
C TYR A 199 -6.15 4.10 -3.82
N VAL A 200 -7.22 3.34 -4.03
CA VAL A 200 -7.67 2.28 -3.12
C VAL A 200 -7.72 0.94 -3.85
N ILE A 201 -7.24 -0.10 -3.17
CA ILE A 201 -7.33 -1.50 -3.56
C ILE A 201 -8.42 -2.14 -2.70
N GLY A 202 -9.36 -2.78 -3.36
CA GLY A 202 -10.41 -3.53 -2.69
C GLY A 202 -10.57 -4.93 -3.25
N SER A 203 -11.22 -5.79 -2.47
CA SER A 203 -11.68 -7.09 -2.90
C SER A 203 -13.19 -7.08 -3.13
N ARG A 204 -13.62 -7.89 -4.09
CA ARG A 204 -15.03 -8.17 -4.39
C ARG A 204 -15.23 -9.67 -4.30
N THR A 205 -15.97 -10.10 -3.27
CA THR A 205 -16.22 -11.53 -2.99
C THR A 205 -17.66 -11.88 -3.36
N THR A 206 -17.83 -12.92 -4.17
CA THR A 206 -19.17 -13.41 -4.52
C THR A 206 -19.85 -14.04 -3.31
N SER A 207 -21.04 -13.52 -2.98
CA SER A 207 -21.82 -13.86 -1.77
C SER A 207 -22.77 -15.04 -1.94
N GLY A 208 -22.83 -15.63 -3.15
CA GLY A 208 -23.70 -16.78 -3.45
C GLY A 208 -25.08 -16.37 -3.96
N LEU A 209 -26.09 -17.21 -3.72
CA LEU A 209 -27.49 -16.95 -4.10
C LEU A 209 -28.16 -15.98 -3.11
N LYS A 210 -29.09 -15.17 -3.60
CA LYS A 210 -29.99 -14.38 -2.74
C LYS A 210 -30.79 -15.28 -1.81
N GLU A 211 -31.12 -14.77 -0.63
CA GLU A 211 -31.73 -15.53 0.45
C GLU A 211 -33.01 -16.23 -0.01
N GLU A 212 -33.83 -15.55 -0.81
CA GLU A 212 -35.07 -16.09 -1.40
C GLU A 212 -34.86 -17.26 -2.37
N TYR A 213 -33.62 -17.51 -2.82
CA TYR A 213 -33.28 -18.58 -3.76
C TYR A 213 -32.44 -19.70 -3.14
N GLN A 214 -31.97 -19.56 -1.90
CA GLN A 214 -31.06 -20.54 -1.28
C GLN A 214 -31.70 -21.91 -1.02
N SER A 215 -33.03 -21.96 -0.84
CA SER A 215 -33.76 -23.21 -0.59
C SER A 215 -34.33 -23.87 -1.86
N LEU A 216 -34.14 -23.26 -3.04
CA LEU A 216 -34.67 -23.79 -4.30
C LEU A 216 -33.77 -24.91 -4.83
N ASP A 217 -34.38 -25.88 -5.52
CA ASP A 217 -33.61 -26.94 -6.16
C ASP A 217 -32.90 -26.44 -7.43
N ASN A 218 -31.90 -27.20 -7.90
CA ASN A 218 -31.09 -26.83 -9.06
C ASN A 218 -31.91 -26.69 -10.35
N ALA A 219 -33.03 -27.42 -10.48
CA ALA A 219 -33.90 -27.35 -11.64
C ALA A 219 -34.63 -25.99 -11.68
N THR A 220 -35.24 -25.60 -10.56
CA THR A 220 -35.92 -24.32 -10.40
C THR A 220 -34.96 -23.14 -10.54
N LEU A 221 -33.76 -23.24 -9.93
CA LEU A 221 -32.72 -22.23 -10.10
C LEU A 221 -32.30 -22.06 -11.56
N ARG A 222 -32.18 -23.16 -12.31
CA ARG A 222 -31.82 -23.09 -13.72
C ARG A 222 -32.91 -22.45 -14.56
N GLU A 223 -34.18 -22.76 -14.30
CA GLU A 223 -35.31 -22.12 -14.99
C GLU A 223 -35.35 -20.60 -14.71
N LEU A 224 -35.15 -20.20 -13.46
CA LEU A 224 -35.07 -18.79 -13.07
C LEU A 224 -33.87 -18.07 -13.73
N ALA A 225 -32.70 -18.69 -13.77
CA ALA A 225 -31.55 -18.13 -14.46
C ALA A 225 -31.81 -17.99 -15.98
N MET A 226 -32.44 -19.01 -16.59
CA MET A 226 -32.80 -18.99 -18.02
C MET A 226 -33.89 -17.97 -18.35
N SER A 227 -34.76 -17.63 -17.40
CA SER A 227 -35.73 -16.54 -17.53
C SER A 227 -35.15 -15.16 -17.25
N GLY A 228 -33.83 -15.06 -16.98
CA GLY A 228 -33.11 -13.80 -16.79
C GLY A 228 -33.16 -13.24 -15.38
N VAL A 229 -33.61 -14.03 -14.40
CA VAL A 229 -33.62 -13.61 -12.99
C VAL A 229 -32.20 -13.57 -12.43
N VAL A 230 -31.84 -12.45 -11.79
CA VAL A 230 -30.56 -12.31 -11.10
C VAL A 230 -30.63 -13.04 -9.76
N LEU A 231 -30.07 -14.26 -9.77
CA LEU A 231 -30.07 -15.17 -8.64
C LEU A 231 -29.00 -14.84 -7.60
N GLN A 232 -27.89 -14.22 -8.03
CA GLN A 232 -26.78 -13.93 -7.14
C GLN A 232 -27.08 -12.69 -6.30
N SER A 233 -26.68 -12.75 -5.04
CA SER A 233 -26.59 -11.57 -4.20
C SER A 233 -25.53 -10.62 -4.72
N ASP A 234 -25.68 -9.34 -4.37
CA ASP A 234 -24.63 -8.36 -4.66
C ASP A 234 -23.32 -8.80 -4.00
N PRO A 235 -22.19 -8.67 -4.71
CA PRO A 235 -20.92 -9.07 -4.16
C PRO A 235 -20.53 -8.18 -2.99
N ILE A 236 -19.87 -8.77 -2.00
CA ILE A 236 -19.39 -8.04 -0.83
C ILE A 236 -18.07 -7.38 -1.20
N GLU A 237 -18.03 -6.06 -1.13
CA GLU A 237 -16.80 -5.28 -1.30
C GLU A 237 -16.12 -5.00 0.04
N LYS A 238 -14.79 -5.06 0.03
CA LYS A 238 -13.98 -4.64 1.16
C LYS A 238 -12.82 -3.77 0.68
N ILE A 239 -12.64 -2.62 1.31
CA ILE A 239 -11.51 -1.72 1.02
C ILE A 239 -10.34 -2.14 1.89
N GLU A 240 -9.24 -2.53 1.26
CA GLU A 240 -8.14 -3.20 1.95
C GLU A 240 -6.93 -2.31 2.12
N VAL A 241 -6.48 -1.65 1.05
CA VAL A 241 -5.31 -0.79 1.07
C VAL A 241 -5.61 0.53 0.39
N ALA A 242 -5.26 1.64 1.05
CA ALA A 242 -5.26 2.97 0.45
C ALA A 242 -3.82 3.47 0.29
N TYR A 243 -3.56 4.20 -0.80
CA TYR A 243 -2.30 4.87 -1.09
C TYR A 243 -2.56 6.32 -1.44
N THR A 244 -1.99 7.26 -0.69
CA THR A 244 -2.24 8.69 -0.91
C THR A 244 -1.51 9.24 -2.13
N GLY A 245 -0.38 8.65 -2.52
CA GLY A 245 0.62 9.39 -3.27
C GLY A 245 1.12 10.59 -2.46
N ASP A 246 1.78 11.52 -3.12
CA ASP A 246 2.16 12.80 -2.52
C ASP A 246 0.97 13.75 -2.55
N THR A 247 0.67 14.37 -1.41
CA THR A 247 -0.47 15.27 -1.30
C THR A 247 -0.39 16.17 -0.07
N CYS A 248 -1.06 17.32 -0.11
CA CYS A 248 -1.27 18.16 1.06
C CYS A 248 -2.59 17.85 1.78
N ALA A 249 -2.81 18.50 2.93
CA ALA A 249 -4.02 18.30 3.73
C ALA A 249 -5.32 18.60 2.96
N ASN A 250 -5.30 19.56 2.02
CA ASN A 250 -6.48 19.86 1.18
C ASN A 250 -6.83 18.69 0.25
N GLY A 251 -5.83 17.94 -0.24
CA GLY A 251 -6.06 16.77 -1.09
C GLY A 251 -6.83 15.66 -0.40
N LEU A 252 -6.78 15.59 0.94
CA LEU A 252 -7.43 14.56 1.74
C LEU A 252 -8.69 15.04 2.48
N LYS A 253 -9.00 16.35 2.46
CA LYS A 253 -10.25 16.87 3.06
C LYS A 253 -11.46 16.39 2.27
N LEU A 254 -12.52 15.99 2.99
CA LEU A 254 -13.80 15.57 2.41
C LEU A 254 -14.72 16.76 2.08
N ASP A 255 -14.66 17.83 2.89
CA ASP A 255 -15.66 18.92 2.88
C ASP A 255 -15.46 20.00 1.80
N GLN A 256 -14.28 20.07 1.18
CA GLN A 256 -13.99 21.08 0.15
C GLN A 256 -14.38 20.63 -1.28
N MET A 257 -15.06 19.49 -1.42
CA MET A 257 -15.49 18.94 -2.70
C MET A 257 -16.79 19.60 -3.21
N ARG A 258 -16.81 20.93 -3.35
CA ARG A 258 -17.62 21.51 -4.44
C ARG A 258 -16.84 21.26 -5.72
N PRO A 259 -17.47 20.84 -6.84
CA PRO A 259 -16.78 20.73 -8.11
C PRO A 259 -16.13 22.09 -8.42
N LEU A 260 -14.83 22.20 -8.20
CA LEU A 260 -14.01 23.28 -8.72
C LEU A 260 -13.98 23.01 -10.22
N SER A 261 -14.96 23.55 -10.94
CA SER A 261 -15.04 23.48 -12.40
C SER A 261 -14.78 22.09 -12.98
N GLY A 262 -15.79 21.20 -12.91
CA GLY A 262 -16.10 20.34 -14.05
C GLY A 262 -15.45 18.96 -14.21
N ASP A 263 -14.49 18.49 -13.39
CA ASP A 263 -13.83 17.20 -13.67
C ASP A 263 -13.64 16.22 -12.49
N ALA A 264 -13.89 16.63 -11.25
CA ALA A 264 -13.91 15.67 -10.13
C ALA A 264 -15.26 14.92 -10.12
N SER A 265 -15.27 13.71 -10.68
CA SER A 265 -16.47 12.87 -10.68
C SER A 265 -16.94 12.55 -9.26
N GLU A 266 -18.25 12.41 -9.02
CA GLU A 266 -18.81 11.97 -7.73
C GLU A 266 -18.14 10.68 -7.21
N LYS A 267 -17.70 9.82 -8.13
CA LYS A 267 -16.92 8.61 -7.84
C LYS A 267 -15.57 8.93 -7.18
N SER A 268 -14.86 9.97 -7.63
CA SER A 268 -13.60 10.40 -7.01
C SER A 268 -13.80 10.80 -5.54
N VAL A 269 -14.89 11.49 -5.22
CA VAL A 269 -15.26 11.84 -3.84
C VAL A 269 -15.49 10.56 -3.02
N LEU A 270 -16.32 9.64 -3.54
CA LEU A 270 -16.64 8.38 -2.88
C LEU A 270 -15.37 7.54 -2.63
N TYR A 271 -14.47 7.44 -3.61
CA TYR A 271 -13.26 6.66 -3.48
C TYR A 271 -12.26 7.29 -2.51
N LYS A 272 -12.25 8.63 -2.39
CA LYS A 272 -11.52 9.33 -1.33
C LYS A 272 -12.11 9.07 0.05
N GLN A 273 -13.44 8.97 0.19
CA GLN A 273 -14.07 8.54 1.45
C GLN A 273 -13.66 7.10 1.81
N GLN A 274 -13.59 6.22 0.81
CA GLN A 274 -13.13 4.83 0.98
C GLN A 274 -11.68 4.73 1.48
N LEU A 275 -10.80 5.69 1.17
CA LEU A 275 -9.44 5.72 1.75
C LEU A 275 -9.47 5.64 3.27
N PHE A 276 -10.38 6.38 3.92
CA PHE A 276 -10.48 6.36 5.38
C PHE A 276 -11.15 5.10 5.92
N GLN A 277 -11.74 4.26 5.06
CA GLN A 277 -12.33 2.96 5.41
C GLN A 277 -11.35 1.79 5.21
N ALA A 278 -10.22 2.01 4.56
CA ALA A 278 -9.24 0.97 4.27
C ALA A 278 -8.66 0.33 5.55
N GLU A 279 -8.39 -0.97 5.49
CA GLU A 279 -7.72 -1.69 6.59
C GLU A 279 -6.28 -1.21 6.78
N VAL A 280 -5.61 -0.82 5.70
CA VAL A 280 -4.25 -0.27 5.71
C VAL A 280 -4.21 1.02 4.88
N ILE A 281 -3.71 2.11 5.46
CA ILE A 281 -3.51 3.39 4.79
C ILE A 281 -2.02 3.66 4.68
N LEU A 282 -1.50 3.65 3.46
CA LEU A 282 -0.17 4.15 3.12
C LEU A 282 -0.31 5.66 2.90
N CYS A 283 0.21 6.46 3.84
CA CYS A 283 0.07 7.91 3.85
C CYS A 283 1.44 8.59 3.80
N GLU A 284 1.62 9.53 2.87
CA GLU A 284 2.83 10.35 2.86
C GLU A 284 2.93 11.18 4.15
N LEU A 285 4.15 11.45 4.62
CA LEU A 285 4.40 12.34 5.74
C LEU A 285 5.75 13.01 5.57
N THR A 286 5.80 14.02 4.71
CA THR A 286 7.06 14.65 4.32
C THR A 286 7.63 15.59 5.39
N TYR A 287 6.78 16.41 6.02
CA TYR A 287 7.20 17.46 6.96
C TYR A 287 6.91 17.08 8.41
N LEU A 288 7.97 17.05 9.22
CA LEU A 288 7.96 16.62 10.63
C LEU A 288 8.33 17.73 11.62
N ASP A 289 8.61 18.94 11.14
CA ASP A 289 8.89 20.12 11.94
C ASP A 289 7.75 20.44 12.92
N SER A 290 8.09 21.04 14.07
CA SER A 290 7.13 21.25 15.17
C SER A 290 6.08 22.31 14.85
N SER A 291 4.89 22.14 15.44
CA SER A 291 3.67 22.96 15.24
C SER A 291 3.80 24.46 15.52
N GLU A 292 4.88 24.92 16.16
CA GLU A 292 5.14 26.34 16.40
C GLU A 292 5.50 27.11 15.11
N GLU A 293 5.83 26.39 14.03
CA GLU A 293 6.14 26.98 12.74
C GLU A 293 4.90 26.95 11.83
N GLU A 294 4.02 27.96 11.93
CA GLU A 294 2.97 28.20 10.92
C GLU A 294 3.54 28.22 9.50
N GLU A 295 4.77 28.71 9.39
CA GLU A 295 5.62 28.68 8.21
C GLU A 295 5.93 27.27 7.68
N GLY A 296 6.16 26.29 8.57
CA GLY A 296 6.40 24.89 8.19
C GLY A 296 5.17 24.26 7.52
N ARG A 297 3.98 24.48 8.11
CA ARG A 297 2.70 24.04 7.52
C ARG A 297 2.42 24.71 6.19
N ARG A 298 2.64 26.03 6.10
CA ARG A 298 2.48 26.79 4.85
C ARG A 298 3.40 26.24 3.76
N ARG A 299 4.68 26.01 4.09
CA ARG A 299 5.67 25.43 3.16
C ARG A 299 5.28 24.03 2.69
N ALA A 300 4.79 23.17 3.59
CA ALA A 300 4.30 21.85 3.23
C ALA A 300 3.15 21.93 2.22
N ALA A 301 2.15 22.78 2.49
CA ALA A 301 1.02 22.99 1.59
C ALA A 301 1.43 23.57 0.23
N GLU A 302 2.33 24.57 0.22
CA GLU A 302 2.87 25.19 -1.00
C GLU A 302 3.71 24.24 -1.85
N ARG A 303 4.19 23.14 -1.27
CA ARG A 303 4.88 22.08 -2.00
C ARG A 303 4.02 20.85 -2.21
N GLY A 304 2.73 20.92 -1.87
CA GLY A 304 1.80 19.82 -2.09
C GLY A 304 2.02 18.61 -1.19
N HIS A 305 2.47 18.80 0.05
CA HIS A 305 2.82 17.73 0.98
C HIS A 305 2.14 17.82 2.35
N LEU A 306 2.11 16.70 3.07
CA LEU A 306 1.59 16.63 4.43
C LEU A 306 2.61 17.12 5.46
N HIS A 307 2.06 17.83 6.45
CA HIS A 307 2.75 18.22 7.67
C HIS A 307 2.17 17.43 8.85
N ILE A 308 3.03 16.99 9.77
CA ILE A 308 2.66 16.15 10.92
C ILE A 308 1.47 16.69 11.74
N CYS A 309 1.39 18.00 11.92
CA CYS A 309 0.31 18.65 12.66
C CYS A 309 -1.08 18.58 11.99
N GLU A 310 -1.17 18.19 10.72
CA GLU A 310 -2.46 18.02 10.05
C GLU A 310 -3.08 16.64 10.33
N LEU A 311 -2.29 15.68 10.84
CA LEU A 311 -2.73 14.30 11.03
C LEU A 311 -3.86 14.15 12.05
N GLU A 312 -3.85 14.95 13.13
CA GLU A 312 -4.94 14.96 14.10
C GLU A 312 -6.27 15.30 13.42
N ARG A 313 -6.29 16.37 12.62
CA ARG A 313 -7.50 16.77 11.90
C ARG A 313 -7.91 15.70 10.89
N LEU A 314 -6.97 15.13 10.14
CA LEU A 314 -7.28 14.16 9.08
C LEU A 314 -7.79 12.82 9.62
N PHE A 315 -7.21 12.32 10.71
CA PHE A 315 -7.50 10.96 11.20
C PHE A 315 -8.44 10.93 12.41
N MET A 316 -8.61 12.02 13.15
CA MET A 316 -9.52 12.06 14.30
C MET A 316 -10.89 12.67 13.98
N SER A 317 -10.99 13.65 13.07
CA SER A 317 -12.29 14.23 12.70
C SER A 317 -13.20 13.25 11.93
N ASN A 318 -12.59 12.30 11.23
CA ASN A 318 -13.28 11.27 10.47
C ASN A 318 -13.74 10.08 11.34
N GLU A 319 -13.36 10.02 12.62
CA GLU A 319 -13.82 8.97 13.55
C GLU A 319 -15.16 9.32 14.24
N SER A 320 -15.57 10.60 14.24
CA SER A 320 -16.80 11.07 14.91
C SER A 320 -18.08 11.02 14.07
N ASN A 321 -18.00 10.74 12.76
CA ASN A 321 -19.16 10.80 11.84
C ASN A 321 -19.75 9.44 11.44
N ASP A 322 -19.22 8.33 11.95
CA ASP A 322 -19.71 6.97 11.59
C ASP A 322 -20.99 6.55 12.37
N ASP A 323 -21.56 7.45 13.19
CA ASP A 323 -22.74 7.18 14.03
C ASP A 323 -24.06 7.80 13.50
N THR A 324 -24.08 8.47 12.34
CA THR A 324 -25.34 9.03 11.81
C THR A 324 -25.43 8.98 10.28
N ARG A 325 -26.00 7.88 9.76
CA ARG A 325 -26.98 7.84 8.63
C ARG A 325 -27.13 6.41 8.11
N PHE A 326 -27.89 5.61 8.84
CA PHE A 326 -28.67 4.50 8.27
C PHE A 326 -30.09 4.65 8.80
N ASP A 327 -30.91 5.44 8.11
CA ASP A 327 -32.36 5.47 8.33
C ASP A 327 -32.97 4.23 7.67
N GLY A 328 -32.94 3.12 8.41
CA GLY A 328 -33.68 1.90 8.12
C GLY A 328 -34.18 1.30 9.43
N PRO A 329 -35.44 0.89 9.55
CA PRO A 329 -35.98 0.41 10.82
C PRO A 329 -35.59 -1.05 11.00
N VAL A 330 -34.71 -1.38 11.95
CA VAL A 330 -34.55 -2.78 12.39
C VAL A 330 -34.29 -2.89 13.88
N GLU A 331 -35.14 -3.71 14.48
CA GLU A 331 -35.16 -4.20 15.83
C GLU A 331 -33.87 -4.93 16.23
N SER A 332 -33.55 -4.84 17.53
CA SER A 332 -32.72 -5.76 18.31
C SER A 332 -31.53 -6.42 17.59
N VAL A 333 -30.39 -5.74 17.54
CA VAL A 333 -29.10 -6.40 17.32
C VAL A 333 -28.37 -6.56 18.65
N SER A 334 -28.18 -7.84 18.96
CA SER A 334 -27.44 -8.42 20.07
C SER A 334 -26.06 -7.78 20.28
N THR A 335 -25.66 -7.73 21.54
CA THR A 335 -24.36 -7.32 22.07
C THR A 335 -23.17 -8.05 21.43
N CYS A 336 -22.68 -7.55 20.30
CA CYS A 336 -21.36 -7.84 19.76
C CYS A 336 -20.70 -6.55 19.25
N VAL A 337 -20.42 -5.60 20.16
CA VAL A 337 -19.77 -4.29 19.88
C VAL A 337 -18.27 -4.33 20.23
N LEU A 338 -17.60 -5.47 19.99
CA LEU A 338 -16.17 -5.64 20.27
C LEU A 338 -15.47 -6.36 19.12
N ASP A 339 -15.34 -5.69 17.97
CA ASP A 339 -14.09 -5.64 17.17
C ASP A 339 -14.20 -4.55 16.09
N ARG A 340 -13.97 -3.28 16.44
CA ARG A 340 -13.76 -2.21 15.45
C ARG A 340 -12.39 -2.47 14.80
N GLN A 341 -12.37 -3.09 13.61
CA GLN A 341 -11.17 -3.35 12.80
C GLN A 341 -10.15 -2.20 12.92
N THR A 342 -9.03 -2.46 13.59
CA THR A 342 -7.99 -1.46 13.81
C THR A 342 -7.32 -1.12 12.48
N LYS A 343 -7.74 -0.05 11.81
CA LYS A 343 -7.09 0.43 10.57
C LYS A 343 -5.62 0.75 10.87
N HIS A 344 -4.68 0.23 10.09
CA HIS A 344 -3.25 0.51 10.25
C HIS A 344 -2.83 1.67 9.34
N ILE A 345 -1.93 2.53 9.82
CA ILE A 345 -1.38 3.65 9.04
C ILE A 345 0.12 3.41 8.88
N VAL A 346 0.62 3.48 7.65
CA VAL A 346 2.05 3.47 7.34
C VAL A 346 2.45 4.82 6.81
N PHE A 347 3.24 5.55 7.58
CA PHE A 347 3.83 6.79 7.12
C PHE A 347 5.06 6.50 6.26
N TYR A 348 5.11 7.09 5.08
CA TYR A 348 6.24 7.02 4.16
C TYR A 348 6.60 8.42 3.65
N HIS A 349 7.55 8.51 2.71
CA HIS A 349 7.96 9.78 2.09
C HIS A 349 8.58 10.80 3.03
N LEU A 350 9.31 10.33 4.06
CA LEU A 350 9.96 11.22 5.01
C LEU A 350 11.02 12.09 4.32
N SER A 351 11.08 13.38 4.68
CA SER A 351 12.13 14.28 4.22
C SER A 351 13.50 13.85 4.76
N GLY A 352 14.51 13.86 3.89
CA GLY A 352 15.91 13.65 4.31
C GLY A 352 16.42 14.70 5.32
N ARG A 353 15.73 15.84 5.46
CA ARG A 353 16.04 16.87 6.45
C ARG A 353 15.74 16.46 7.89
N CYS A 354 14.91 15.44 8.10
CA CYS A 354 14.61 14.90 9.41
C CYS A 354 15.84 14.22 10.05
N GLY A 355 16.88 13.94 9.25
CA GLY A 355 18.09 13.30 9.70
C GLY A 355 17.94 11.77 9.76
N PRO A 356 18.69 11.11 10.65
CA PRO A 356 18.67 9.65 10.82
C PRO A 356 17.29 9.10 11.24
N ALA A 357 17.10 7.79 11.09
CA ALA A 357 15.83 7.12 11.36
C ALA A 357 15.32 7.35 12.80
N THR A 358 16.22 7.30 13.80
CA THR A 358 15.88 7.55 15.21
C THR A 358 15.28 8.95 15.42
N ARG A 359 15.89 9.98 14.85
CA ARG A 359 15.40 11.37 14.97
C ARG A 359 14.03 11.53 14.32
N ALA A 360 13.83 10.97 13.12
CA ALA A 360 12.53 11.02 12.47
C ALA A 360 11.45 10.28 13.28
N LEU A 361 11.77 9.11 13.85
CA LEU A 361 10.86 8.36 14.71
C LEU A 361 10.53 9.11 16.01
N ASP A 362 11.49 9.81 16.61
CA ASP A 362 11.24 10.68 17.78
C ASP A 362 10.28 11.82 17.43
N MET A 363 10.52 12.52 16.31
CA MET A 363 9.65 13.61 15.85
C MET A 363 8.22 13.11 15.59
N ILE A 364 8.06 11.93 14.99
CA ILE A 364 6.74 11.30 14.78
C ILE A 364 6.11 10.90 16.11
N ALA A 365 6.86 10.22 16.99
CA ALA A 365 6.37 9.76 18.28
C ALA A 365 5.85 10.91 19.15
N ASP A 366 6.57 12.03 19.14
CA ASP A 366 6.28 13.19 19.97
C ASP A 366 5.25 14.12 19.29
N GLY A 367 5.15 14.10 17.95
CA GLY A 367 4.30 15.00 17.17
C GLY A 367 2.92 14.49 16.78
N ILE A 368 2.68 13.17 16.77
CA ILE A 368 1.34 12.61 16.45
C ILE A 368 0.48 12.35 17.69
N PRO A 369 -0.86 12.41 17.59
CA PRO A 369 -1.76 12.05 18.68
C PRO A 369 -1.49 10.64 19.23
N ARG A 370 -1.48 10.49 20.55
CA ARG A 370 -1.19 9.21 21.25
C ARG A 370 -2.14 8.09 20.85
N GLN A 371 -3.37 8.43 20.46
CA GLN A 371 -4.40 7.49 19.98
C GLN A 371 -3.94 6.77 18.70
N LEU A 372 -3.13 7.42 17.87
CA LEU A 372 -2.62 6.83 16.62
C LEU A 372 -1.43 5.90 16.86
N HIS A 373 -0.72 6.01 17.98
CA HIS A 373 0.54 5.28 18.22
C HIS A 373 0.42 3.77 18.00
N ARG A 374 -0.68 3.15 18.46
CA ARG A 374 -0.92 1.71 18.33
C ARG A 374 -1.16 1.22 16.90
N ARG A 375 -1.55 2.13 16.01
CA ARG A 375 -1.97 1.83 14.64
C ARG A 375 -0.92 2.26 13.62
N CYS A 376 0.07 3.05 14.03
CA CYS A 376 1.08 3.62 13.15
C CYS A 376 2.33 2.75 13.02
N GLN A 377 2.78 2.66 11.78
CA GLN A 377 4.11 2.19 11.40
C GLN A 377 4.76 3.25 10.51
N VAL A 378 6.08 3.21 10.40
CA VAL A 378 6.85 4.18 9.62
C VAL A 378 7.85 3.45 8.74
N ALA A 379 7.81 3.71 7.43
CA ALA A 379 8.80 3.24 6.47
C ALA A 379 10.08 4.07 6.63
N VAL A 380 11.07 3.54 7.37
CA VAL A 380 12.27 4.28 7.79
C VAL A 380 13.57 3.71 7.23
N SER A 381 13.51 2.60 6.50
CA SER A 381 14.71 1.92 5.98
C SER A 381 15.61 2.82 5.12
N SER A 382 15.04 3.84 4.49
CA SER A 382 15.75 4.81 3.64
C SER A 382 16.54 5.87 4.44
N LEU A 383 16.28 6.00 5.75
CA LEU A 383 16.94 6.95 6.65
C LEU A 383 17.98 6.30 7.57
N LEU A 384 18.14 4.97 7.50
CA LEU A 384 19.07 4.25 8.36
C LEU A 384 20.53 4.60 8.05
N THR A 385 21.22 5.06 9.08
CA THR A 385 22.69 5.10 9.09
C THR A 385 23.28 3.71 9.35
N SER A 386 24.57 3.54 9.09
CA SER A 386 25.28 2.28 9.38
C SER A 386 25.19 1.89 10.85
N ASP A 387 25.25 2.84 11.78
CA ASP A 387 25.18 2.60 13.23
C ASP A 387 23.76 2.22 13.67
N GLU A 388 22.74 2.83 13.05
CA GLU A 388 21.33 2.52 13.33
C GLU A 388 20.92 1.14 12.82
N LYS A 389 21.55 0.62 11.77
CA LYS A 389 21.32 -0.77 11.34
C LYS A 389 21.63 -1.77 12.45
N HIS A 390 22.60 -1.47 13.32
CA HIS A 390 22.92 -2.32 14.47
C HIS A 390 21.93 -2.11 15.63
N SER A 391 21.66 -0.86 15.99
CA SER A 391 20.87 -0.52 17.18
C SER A 391 19.34 -0.64 16.97
N LEU A 392 18.83 -0.20 15.83
CA LEU A 392 17.41 -0.31 15.45
C LEU A 392 17.10 -1.59 14.68
N GLY A 393 18.09 -2.30 14.14
CA GLY A 393 17.87 -3.41 13.20
C GLY A 393 16.89 -4.49 13.68
N ARG A 394 16.78 -4.73 15.00
CA ARG A 394 15.81 -5.68 15.57
C ARG A 394 14.35 -5.20 15.56
N LEU A 395 14.14 -3.89 15.44
CA LEU A 395 12.81 -3.27 15.36
C LEU A 395 12.30 -3.15 13.92
N ILE A 396 13.22 -3.14 12.96
CA ILE A 396 12.92 -2.96 11.54
C ILE A 396 12.41 -4.28 11.01
N GLN A 397 11.16 -4.25 10.56
CA GLN A 397 10.52 -5.39 9.94
C GLN A 397 11.13 -5.64 8.55
N PRO A 398 11.00 -6.87 8.01
CA PRO A 398 11.53 -7.21 6.68
C PRO A 398 11.05 -6.27 5.56
N ASN A 399 9.87 -5.68 5.71
CA ASN A 399 9.29 -4.73 4.74
C ASN A 399 9.88 -3.31 4.83
N GLY A 400 10.84 -3.04 5.72
CA GLY A 400 11.47 -1.72 5.90
C GLY A 400 10.74 -0.80 6.89
N CYS A 401 9.64 -1.26 7.48
CA CYS A 401 8.85 -0.48 8.44
C CYS A 401 9.27 -0.74 9.90
N VAL A 402 8.97 0.24 10.77
CA VAL A 402 9.04 0.11 12.23
C VAL A 402 7.67 0.42 12.82
N SER A 403 7.18 -0.43 13.73
CA SER A 403 6.00 -0.12 14.54
C SER A 403 6.33 0.97 15.55
N LEU A 404 5.51 2.03 15.59
CA LEU A 404 5.76 3.14 16.51
C LEU A 404 5.68 2.70 17.98
N MET A 405 4.78 1.78 18.32
CA MET A 405 4.73 1.17 19.66
C MET A 405 5.99 0.39 20.00
N ALA A 406 6.52 -0.40 19.05
CA ALA A 406 7.76 -1.14 19.26
C ALA A 406 8.95 -0.19 19.47
N TYR A 407 8.98 0.91 18.70
CA TYR A 407 9.99 1.96 18.87
C TYR A 407 9.89 2.65 20.23
N LEU A 408 8.71 3.07 20.66
CA LEU A 408 8.49 3.70 21.97
C LEU A 408 8.91 2.77 23.13
N ALA A 409 8.56 1.49 23.05
CA ALA A 409 8.97 0.49 24.03
C ALA A 409 10.48 0.24 24.06
N TRP A 410 11.18 0.45 22.94
CA TRP A 410 12.64 0.39 22.86
C TRP A 410 13.29 1.68 23.39
N ARG A 411 12.79 2.85 22.98
CA ARG A 411 13.27 4.19 23.39
C ARG A 411 13.25 4.36 24.91
N GLY A 412 12.24 3.81 25.58
CA GLY A 412 12.08 3.89 27.04
C GLY A 412 12.93 2.94 27.87
N ARG A 413 13.78 2.09 27.27
CA ARG A 413 14.65 1.18 28.02
C ARG A 413 15.85 1.94 28.60
N PRO A 414 16.28 1.63 29.84
CA PRO A 414 17.55 2.12 30.35
C PRO A 414 18.68 1.63 29.43
N LYS A 415 19.56 2.56 29.00
CA LYS A 415 20.67 2.30 28.10
C LYS A 415 21.87 1.71 28.83
#